data_AF-A0A8C0L861-F1
#
_entry.id   AF-A0A8C0L861-F1
#
_cell.length_a   1.000
_cell.length_b   1.000
_cell.length_c   1.000
_cell.angle_alpha   90.00
_cell.angle_beta   90.00
_cell.angle_gamma   90.00
#
_symmetry.space_group_name_H-M   'P 1'
#
loop_
_entity.id
_entity.type
_entity.pdbx_description
1 polymer ?
#
loop_
_entity_poly.entity_id
_entity_poly.type
_entity_poly.pdbx_seq_one_letter_code
_entity_poly.pdbx_strand_id
1 'polypeptide(L)'
;SASGRTPWQKVPFGEVNVVRDWLGIGGTVSTPAQEHPKRPVLGLECPQSEVSGARFWGFFQNLCGQPEVFFRHCFVHNLCPLLFLDPNGRNLTPAELPAKQREQLLRVCDAALFRQVQLLEVRLVVGVGRLAEQRARRALAGLLPEVRVEWLLHPSPRSPQANRGWEAAAKDRLSELGLLPLLTR
;
A
#
# COMPACT_ATOMS: atom_id res chain seq x y z
N SER A 1 -16.13 -2.61 16.97
CA SER A 1 -14.94 -3.33 17.48
C SER A 1 -13.94 -3.55 16.36
N ALA A 2 -13.11 -2.55 16.04
CA ALA A 2 -12.06 -2.70 15.02
C ALA A 2 -10.79 -3.26 15.68
N SER A 3 -10.35 -4.42 15.20
CA SER A 3 -9.32 -5.27 15.81
C SER A 3 -7.98 -4.55 15.99
N GLY A 4 -7.42 -4.78 17.17
CA GLY A 4 -6.35 -4.00 17.77
C GLY A 4 -4.93 -4.33 17.34
N ARG A 5 -4.63 -5.19 16.36
CA ARG A 5 -3.24 -5.65 16.10
C ARG A 5 -2.62 -5.05 14.85
N THR A 6 -1.29 -5.06 14.77
CA THR A 6 -0.55 -4.46 13.66
C THR A 6 -0.16 -5.53 12.65
N PRO A 7 -0.66 -5.45 11.40
CA PRO A 7 -0.23 -6.34 10.31
C PRO A 7 1.26 -6.22 10.04
N TRP A 8 1.79 -7.22 9.35
CA TRP A 8 3.17 -7.19 8.87
C TRP A 8 3.40 -6.00 7.92
N GLN A 9 4.27 -5.07 8.31
CA GLN A 9 4.46 -3.81 7.57
C GLN A 9 5.61 -3.81 6.56
N LYS A 10 6.38 -4.90 6.47
CA LYS A 10 7.56 -4.93 5.58
C LYS A 10 7.18 -5.09 4.11
N VAL A 11 6.04 -5.72 3.79
CA VAL A 11 5.46 -5.69 2.43
C VAL A 11 4.24 -4.76 2.42
N PRO A 12 4.16 -3.84 1.45
CA PRO A 12 2.97 -3.02 1.23
C PRO A 12 1.72 -3.89 1.08
N PHE A 13 0.63 -3.51 1.73
CA PHE A 13 -0.61 -4.30 1.76
C PHE A 13 -0.37 -5.74 2.27
N GLY A 14 0.62 -5.96 3.13
CA GLY A 14 1.12 -7.29 3.53
C GLY A 14 0.20 -8.09 4.44
N GLU A 15 -0.90 -8.59 3.90
CA GLU A 15 -1.68 -9.65 4.54
C GLU A 15 -0.87 -10.95 4.60
N VAL A 16 -0.79 -11.55 5.78
CA VAL A 16 0.21 -12.59 6.10
C VAL A 16 0.05 -13.84 5.24
N ASN A 17 -1.17 -14.30 4.98
CA ASN A 17 -1.38 -15.51 4.19
C ASN A 17 -0.97 -15.27 2.73
N VAL A 18 -1.36 -14.14 2.14
CA VAL A 18 -0.99 -13.84 0.76
C VAL A 18 0.50 -13.61 0.60
N VAL A 19 1.15 -12.95 1.58
CA VAL A 19 2.61 -12.77 1.59
C VAL A 19 3.34 -14.12 1.65
N ARG A 20 2.89 -15.02 2.52
CA ARG A 20 3.54 -16.32 2.71
C ARG A 20 3.26 -17.28 1.55
N ASP A 21 1.98 -17.42 1.20
CA ASP A 21 1.49 -18.52 0.37
C ASP A 21 1.50 -18.18 -1.12
N TRP A 22 1.38 -16.89 -1.48
CA TRP A 22 1.37 -16.44 -2.88
C TRP A 22 2.63 -15.68 -3.27
N LEU A 23 3.08 -14.71 -2.47
CA LEU A 23 4.34 -14.01 -2.75
C LEU A 23 5.58 -14.86 -2.43
N GLY A 24 5.43 -15.94 -1.66
CA GLY A 24 6.53 -16.83 -1.28
C GLY A 24 7.55 -16.18 -0.34
N ILE A 25 7.17 -15.11 0.37
CA ILE A 25 8.09 -14.34 1.22
C ILE A 25 8.05 -14.89 2.64
N GLY A 26 9.16 -15.47 3.08
CA GLY A 26 9.42 -15.89 4.46
C GLY A 26 10.48 -15.03 5.14
N GLY A 27 10.61 -15.18 6.47
CA GLY A 27 11.72 -14.59 7.22
C GLY A 27 11.37 -14.18 8.64
N THR A 28 12.40 -13.83 9.41
CA THR A 28 12.25 -13.39 10.80
C THR A 28 11.91 -11.90 10.89
N VAL A 29 11.03 -11.57 11.83
CA VAL A 29 10.58 -10.19 12.06
C VAL A 29 10.89 -9.84 13.51
N SER A 30 11.78 -8.87 13.69
CA SER A 30 12.06 -8.31 15.01
C SER A 30 10.94 -7.37 15.45
N THR A 31 10.77 -7.24 16.76
CA THR A 31 9.86 -6.27 17.37
C THR A 31 10.49 -4.88 17.40
N PRO A 32 9.68 -3.80 17.40
CA PRO A 32 10.19 -2.46 17.67
C PRO A 32 10.61 -2.32 19.13
N ALA A 33 11.45 -1.31 19.43
CA ALA A 33 11.96 -1.07 20.79
C ALA A 33 10.85 -0.82 21.82
N GLN A 34 9.71 -0.28 21.38
CA GLN A 34 8.52 -0.08 22.20
C GLN A 34 7.30 -0.56 21.45
N GLU A 35 6.54 -1.46 22.07
CA GLU A 35 5.28 -1.97 21.54
C GLU A 35 4.11 -1.48 22.38
N HIS A 36 3.03 -1.08 21.72
CA HIS A 36 1.78 -0.86 22.41
C HIS A 36 1.15 -2.23 22.73
N PRO A 37 0.73 -2.53 23.97
CA PRO A 37 0.24 -3.86 24.37
C PRO A 37 -0.92 -4.40 23.52
N LYS A 38 -1.78 -3.51 23.01
CA LYS A 38 -2.87 -3.90 22.11
C LYS A 38 -2.42 -4.25 20.69
N ARG A 39 -1.26 -3.74 20.25
CA ARG A 39 -0.72 -3.79 18.88
C ARG A 39 0.65 -4.52 18.81
N PRO A 40 0.76 -5.76 19.30
CA PRO A 40 2.02 -6.50 19.25
C PRO A 40 2.41 -6.83 17.79
N VAL A 41 3.70 -6.85 17.49
CA VAL A 41 4.23 -7.29 16.19
C VAL A 41 4.55 -8.78 16.27
N LEU A 42 3.69 -9.59 15.65
CA LEU A 42 3.81 -11.06 15.65
C LEU A 42 4.47 -11.61 14.37
N GLY A 43 5.02 -10.74 13.52
CA GLY A 43 5.64 -11.14 12.26
C GLY A 43 4.68 -11.92 11.34
N LEU A 44 5.21 -12.96 10.68
CA LEU A 44 4.46 -13.86 9.79
C LEU A 44 3.59 -14.88 10.54
N GLU A 45 3.60 -14.86 11.87
CA GLU A 45 2.73 -15.68 12.72
C GLU A 45 1.46 -14.93 13.14
N CYS A 46 1.27 -13.69 12.67
CA CYS A 46 0.09 -12.91 13.02
C CYS A 46 -1.19 -13.62 12.52
N PRO A 47 -2.12 -13.99 13.40
CA PRO A 47 -3.34 -14.71 13.01
C PRO A 47 -4.39 -13.78 12.40
N GLN A 48 -4.16 -12.46 12.40
CA GLN A 48 -5.13 -11.49 11.90
C GLN A 48 -4.87 -11.17 10.44
N SER A 49 -5.93 -11.26 9.64
CA SER A 49 -5.94 -10.82 8.26
C SER A 49 -6.16 -9.30 8.19
N GLU A 50 -5.32 -8.62 7.40
CA GLU A 50 -5.48 -7.20 7.07
C GLU A 50 -6.38 -7.09 5.84
N VAL A 51 -7.61 -6.62 6.04
CA VAL A 51 -8.66 -6.63 5.00
C VAL A 51 -8.26 -5.89 3.73
N SER A 52 -7.54 -4.77 3.84
CA SER A 52 -7.13 -3.98 2.67
C SER A 52 -6.13 -4.76 1.82
N GLY A 53 -5.20 -5.47 2.46
CA GLY A 53 -4.17 -6.28 1.85
C GLY A 53 -4.69 -7.59 1.28
N ALA A 54 -5.61 -8.24 1.99
CA ALA A 54 -6.34 -9.39 1.48
C ALA A 54 -7.05 -9.04 0.17
N ARG A 55 -7.76 -7.90 0.14
CA ARG A 55 -8.44 -7.40 -1.08
C ARG A 55 -7.43 -7.05 -2.18
N PHE A 56 -6.39 -6.29 -1.83
CA PHE A 56 -5.41 -5.82 -2.80
C PHE A 56 -4.69 -6.97 -3.49
N TRP A 57 -4.04 -7.84 -2.72
CA TRP A 57 -3.27 -8.93 -3.29
C TRP A 57 -4.15 -10.08 -3.77
N GLY A 58 -5.29 -10.35 -3.13
CA GLY A 58 -6.25 -11.35 -3.63
C GLY A 58 -6.76 -11.02 -5.03
N PHE A 59 -7.01 -9.73 -5.32
CA PHE A 59 -7.35 -9.28 -6.66
C PHE A 59 -6.24 -9.57 -7.68
N PHE A 60 -4.98 -9.21 -7.38
CA PHE A 60 -3.87 -9.47 -8.29
C PHE A 60 -3.51 -10.95 -8.40
N GLN A 61 -3.71 -11.73 -7.34
CA GLN A 61 -3.60 -13.18 -7.36
C GLN A 61 -4.61 -13.78 -8.34
N ASN A 62 -5.88 -13.36 -8.28
CA ASN A 62 -6.91 -13.83 -9.20
C ASN A 62 -6.66 -13.38 -10.65
N LEU A 63 -6.13 -12.17 -10.85
CA LEU A 63 -5.89 -11.61 -12.18
C LEU A 63 -4.64 -12.19 -12.84
N CYS A 64 -3.54 -12.31 -12.09
CA CYS A 64 -2.21 -12.64 -12.61
C CYS A 64 -1.90 -14.14 -12.49
N GLY A 65 -2.56 -14.85 -11.57
CA GLY A 65 -2.29 -16.24 -11.20
C GLY A 65 -0.98 -16.38 -10.41
N GLN A 66 0.15 -16.01 -11.01
CA GLN A 66 1.49 -16.09 -10.43
C GLN A 66 2.04 -14.68 -10.13
N PRO A 67 2.79 -14.48 -9.04
CA PRO A 67 3.31 -13.16 -8.67
C PRO A 67 4.28 -12.60 -9.73
N GLU A 68 5.04 -13.44 -10.44
CA GLU A 68 5.98 -13.02 -11.48
C GLU A 68 5.29 -12.29 -12.63
N VAL A 69 4.03 -12.64 -12.92
CA VAL A 69 3.24 -11.94 -13.95
C VAL A 69 2.98 -10.51 -13.52
N PHE A 70 2.62 -10.27 -12.26
CA PHE A 70 2.46 -8.93 -11.70
C PHE A 70 3.81 -8.17 -11.69
N PHE A 71 4.85 -8.78 -11.10
CA PHE A 71 6.13 -8.10 -10.88
C PHE A 71 6.96 -7.90 -12.15
N ARG A 72 6.60 -8.54 -13.27
CA ARG A 72 7.24 -8.30 -14.57
C ARG A 72 7.19 -6.83 -14.99
N HIS A 73 6.10 -6.14 -14.66
CA HIS A 73 5.86 -4.75 -15.07
C HIS A 73 5.38 -3.84 -13.95
N CYS A 74 5.12 -4.37 -12.75
CA CYS A 74 4.58 -3.61 -11.63
C CYS A 74 5.42 -3.78 -10.37
N PHE A 75 5.38 -2.77 -9.52
CA PHE A 75 5.98 -2.79 -8.19
C PHE A 75 5.06 -2.03 -7.22
N VAL A 76 5.06 -2.41 -5.95
CA VAL A 76 4.22 -1.76 -4.93
C VAL A 76 5.11 -1.17 -3.86
N HIS A 77 4.81 0.07 -3.47
CA HIS A 77 5.51 0.78 -2.41
C HIS A 77 4.55 1.56 -1.51
N ASN A 78 4.88 1.69 -0.22
CA ASN A 78 4.12 2.50 0.72
C ASN A 78 4.57 3.96 0.65
N LEU A 79 3.64 4.90 0.54
CA LEU A 79 3.97 6.33 0.62
C LEU A 79 4.77 6.67 1.90
N CYS A 80 4.36 6.10 3.04
CA CYS A 80 5.03 6.29 4.31
C CYS A 80 5.24 4.92 4.97
N PRO A 81 6.49 4.54 5.33
CA PRO A 81 6.78 3.25 5.94
C PRO A 81 6.48 3.21 7.46
N LEU A 82 6.06 4.33 8.04
CA LEU A 82 5.80 4.45 9.48
C LEU A 82 4.30 4.27 9.80
N LEU A 83 4.04 3.53 10.89
CA LEU A 83 2.75 3.45 11.55
C LEU A 83 2.75 4.32 12.80
N PHE A 84 1.69 5.09 12.99
CA PHE A 84 1.50 5.93 14.17
C PHE A 84 0.34 5.39 15.00
N LEU A 85 0.54 5.29 16.30
CA LEU A 85 -0.47 4.85 17.25
C LEU A 85 -0.73 5.96 18.27
N ASP A 86 -1.99 6.16 18.65
CA ASP A 86 -2.32 6.95 19.83
C ASP A 86 -2.03 6.16 21.12
N PRO A 87 -2.08 6.80 22.31
CA PRO A 87 -1.83 6.12 23.59
C PRO A 87 -2.79 4.97 23.90
N ASN A 88 -3.91 4.85 23.18
CA ASN A 88 -4.87 3.77 23.32
C ASN A 88 -4.64 2.63 22.33
N GLY A 89 -3.61 2.73 21.47
CA GLY A 89 -3.26 1.76 20.45
C GLY A 89 -4.12 1.87 19.19
N ARG A 90 -4.80 3.01 18.97
CA ARG A 90 -5.54 3.26 17.74
C ARG A 90 -4.58 3.75 16.67
N ASN A 91 -4.74 3.24 15.44
CA ASN A 91 -3.98 3.73 14.30
C ASN A 91 -4.34 5.20 13.99
N LEU A 92 -3.32 6.06 13.90
CA LEU A 92 -3.40 7.43 13.46
C LEU A 92 -3.04 7.49 11.97
N THR A 93 -3.99 7.89 11.15
CA THR A 93 -3.74 8.18 9.74
C THR A 93 -2.90 9.46 9.60
N PRO A 94 -2.20 9.66 8.47
CA PRO A 94 -1.47 10.90 8.24
C PRO A 94 -2.35 12.14 8.43
N ALA A 95 -3.64 12.09 8.07
CA ALA A 95 -4.58 13.21 8.24
C ALA A 95 -4.78 13.62 9.71
N GLU A 96 -4.64 12.68 10.65
CA GLU A 96 -4.80 12.88 12.10
C GLU A 96 -3.53 13.40 12.77
N LEU A 97 -2.39 13.38 12.06
CA LEU A 97 -1.16 13.99 12.55
C LEU A 97 -1.27 15.52 12.48
N PRO A 98 -0.67 16.25 13.44
CA PRO A 98 -0.71 17.70 13.40
C PRO A 98 -0.02 18.23 12.13
N ALA A 99 -0.59 19.28 11.55
CA ALA A 99 -0.31 19.67 10.17
C ALA A 99 1.19 19.90 9.88
N LYS A 100 1.92 20.52 10.81
CA LYS A 100 3.36 20.78 10.67
C LYS A 100 4.18 19.49 10.62
N GLN A 101 3.96 18.58 11.57
CA GLN A 101 4.65 17.28 11.62
C GLN A 101 4.29 16.42 10.41
N ARG A 102 3.01 16.39 10.03
CA ARG A 102 2.54 15.69 8.83
C ARG A 102 3.26 16.16 7.58
N GLU A 103 3.36 17.47 7.39
CA GLU A 103 3.99 18.04 6.20
C GLU A 103 5.51 17.82 6.19
N GLN A 104 6.17 17.88 7.34
CA GLN A 104 7.59 17.52 7.48
C GLN A 104 7.84 16.04 7.12
N LEU A 105 7.05 15.13 7.69
CA LEU A 105 7.12 13.70 7.41
C LEU A 105 6.93 13.42 5.91
N LEU A 106 5.82 13.93 5.34
CA LEU A 106 5.48 13.62 3.97
C LEU A 106 6.46 14.26 2.98
N ARG A 107 7.16 15.35 3.32
CA ARG A 107 8.22 15.90 2.46
C ARG A 107 9.40 14.92 2.33
N VAL A 108 9.75 14.22 3.40
CA VAL A 108 10.79 13.17 3.35
C VAL A 108 10.30 11.98 2.51
N CYS A 109 9.03 11.59 2.68
CA CYS A 109 8.40 10.56 1.86
C CYS A 109 8.38 10.92 0.36
N ASP A 110 8.06 12.17 0.01
CA ASP A 110 8.06 12.64 -1.38
C ASP A 110 9.45 12.50 -2.01
N ALA A 111 10.51 12.87 -1.27
CA ALA A 111 11.88 12.73 -1.76
C ALA A 111 12.29 11.26 -1.95
N ALA A 112 11.84 10.37 -1.07
CA ALA A 112 12.07 8.92 -1.22
C ALA A 112 11.31 8.35 -2.43
N LEU A 113 10.04 8.73 -2.61
CA LEU A 113 9.22 8.33 -3.75
C LEU A 113 9.86 8.78 -5.07
N PHE A 114 10.33 10.03 -5.14
CA PHE A 114 11.03 10.54 -6.32
C PHE A 114 12.23 9.66 -6.69
N ARG A 115 13.09 9.33 -5.71
CA ARG A 115 14.25 8.46 -5.95
C ARG A 115 13.86 7.07 -6.42
N GLN A 116 12.80 6.50 -5.87
CA GLN A 116 12.31 5.17 -6.29
C GLN A 116 11.78 5.19 -7.72
N VAL A 117 11.02 6.22 -8.09
CA VAL A 117 10.51 6.39 -9.46
C VAL A 117 11.66 6.49 -10.45
N GLN A 118 12.72 7.23 -10.11
CA GLN A 118 13.92 7.31 -10.94
C GLN A 118 14.63 5.96 -11.07
N LEU A 119 14.84 5.24 -9.95
CA LEU A 119 15.57 3.97 -9.94
C LEU A 119 14.82 2.85 -10.67
N LEU A 120 13.50 2.83 -10.57
CA LEU A 120 12.64 1.83 -11.21
C LEU A 120 12.29 2.19 -12.66
N GLU A 121 12.63 3.40 -13.11
CA GLU A 121 12.36 3.91 -14.45
C GLU A 121 10.89 3.76 -14.88
N VAL A 122 9.97 3.95 -13.93
CA VAL A 122 8.53 3.75 -14.18
C VAL A 122 7.94 4.88 -15.03
N ARG A 123 7.02 4.53 -15.94
CA ARG A 123 6.29 5.51 -16.78
C ARG A 123 4.95 5.96 -16.18
N LEU A 124 4.48 5.24 -15.16
CA LEU A 124 3.19 5.47 -14.52
C LEU A 124 3.30 5.15 -13.04
N VAL A 125 2.83 6.09 -12.21
CA VAL A 125 2.60 5.87 -10.78
C VAL A 125 1.10 5.86 -10.53
N VAL A 126 0.60 4.80 -9.90
CA VAL A 126 -0.81 4.69 -9.49
C VAL A 126 -0.91 4.85 -7.98
N GLY A 127 -1.44 5.98 -7.53
CA GLY A 127 -1.72 6.22 -6.12
C GLY A 127 -2.94 5.43 -5.65
N VAL A 128 -2.73 4.46 -4.75
CA VAL A 128 -3.85 3.73 -4.12
C VAL A 128 -4.47 4.61 -3.03
N GLY A 129 -5.56 5.27 -3.39
CA GLY A 129 -6.21 6.32 -2.59
C GLY A 129 -5.71 7.74 -2.92
N ARG A 130 -6.56 8.73 -2.62
CA ARG A 130 -6.35 10.13 -2.99
C ARG A 130 -5.11 10.77 -2.38
N LEU A 131 -4.77 10.42 -1.14
CA LEU A 131 -3.57 10.96 -0.50
C LEU A 131 -2.30 10.53 -1.25
N ALA A 132 -2.21 9.25 -1.62
CA ALA A 132 -1.07 8.71 -2.36
C ALA A 132 -0.96 9.36 -3.74
N GLU A 133 -2.07 9.51 -4.46
CA GLU A 133 -2.12 10.24 -5.74
C GLU A 133 -1.59 11.67 -5.60
N GLN A 134 -2.12 12.44 -4.64
CA GLN A 134 -1.75 13.85 -4.46
C GLN A 134 -0.28 14.02 -4.09
N ARG A 135 0.26 13.15 -3.22
CA ARG A 135 1.69 13.19 -2.88
C ARG A 135 2.56 12.77 -4.06
N ALA A 136 2.18 11.75 -4.82
CA ALA A 136 2.91 11.38 -6.05
C ALA A 136 2.92 12.53 -7.07
N ARG A 137 1.77 13.17 -7.35
CA ARG A 137 1.71 14.34 -8.24
C ARG A 137 2.66 15.44 -7.78
N ARG A 138 2.64 15.76 -6.49
CA ARG A 138 3.49 16.80 -5.92
C ARG A 138 4.98 16.44 -5.96
N ALA A 139 5.32 15.20 -5.63
CA ALA A 139 6.71 14.73 -5.56
C ALA A 139 7.39 14.73 -6.94
N LEU A 140 6.61 14.52 -8.01
CA LEU A 140 7.12 14.40 -9.38
C LEU A 140 6.94 15.67 -10.22
N ALA A 141 6.14 16.63 -9.73
CA ALA A 141 5.79 17.85 -10.46
C ALA A 141 7.04 18.62 -10.93
N GLY A 142 7.16 18.80 -12.25
CA GLY A 142 8.26 19.54 -12.87
C GLY A 142 9.63 18.85 -12.82
N LEU A 143 9.73 17.67 -12.21
CA LEU A 143 10.97 16.92 -12.09
C LEU A 143 11.02 15.72 -13.04
N LEU A 144 9.89 15.03 -13.25
CA LEU A 144 9.74 13.90 -14.18
C LEU A 144 8.44 14.05 -14.99
N PRO A 145 8.38 15.00 -15.94
CA PRO A 145 7.16 15.34 -16.68
C PRO A 145 6.61 14.18 -17.54
N GLU A 146 7.45 13.23 -17.92
CA GLU A 146 7.09 12.02 -18.67
C GLU A 146 6.38 10.96 -17.83
N VAL A 147 6.50 11.02 -16.49
CA VAL A 147 5.87 10.06 -15.59
C VAL A 147 4.42 10.49 -15.32
N ARG A 148 3.49 9.67 -15.79
CA ARG A 148 2.06 9.89 -15.51
C ARG A 148 1.75 9.54 -14.07
N VAL A 149 0.82 10.28 -13.45
CA VAL A 149 0.29 9.96 -12.13
C VAL A 149 -1.21 9.77 -12.22
N GLU A 150 -1.66 8.60 -11.79
CA GLU A 150 -3.05 8.17 -11.77
C GLU A 150 -3.44 7.71 -10.37
N TRP A 151 -4.71 7.38 -10.18
CA TRP A 151 -5.20 6.88 -8.90
C TRP A 151 -6.12 5.68 -9.05
N LEU A 152 -6.14 4.89 -7.98
CA LEU A 152 -7.02 3.76 -7.77
C LEU A 152 -7.78 3.94 -6.46
N LEU A 153 -9.02 3.47 -6.39
CA LEU A 153 -9.76 3.43 -5.13
C LEU A 153 -8.95 2.64 -4.09
N HIS A 154 -8.92 3.11 -2.84
CA HIS A 154 -8.25 2.36 -1.77
C HIS A 154 -9.13 1.19 -1.28
N PRO A 155 -8.57 -0.02 -1.07
CA PRO A 155 -9.33 -1.22 -0.65
C PRO A 155 -9.84 -1.20 0.80
N SER A 156 -9.73 -0.07 1.50
CA SER A 156 -9.96 -0.02 2.95
C SER A 156 -11.42 -0.34 3.29
N PRO A 157 -11.70 -1.15 4.32
CA PRO A 157 -13.06 -1.38 4.79
C PRO A 157 -13.73 -0.11 5.36
N ARG A 158 -12.95 0.95 5.62
CA ARG A 158 -13.49 2.27 6.03
C ARG A 158 -14.14 3.04 4.87
N SER A 159 -13.93 2.62 3.62
CA SER A 159 -14.55 3.23 2.44
C SER A 159 -15.87 2.53 2.09
N PRO A 160 -17.02 3.21 2.18
CA PRO A 160 -18.30 2.65 1.75
C PRO A 160 -18.29 2.22 0.28
N GLN A 161 -17.55 2.95 -0.57
CA GLN A 161 -17.41 2.61 -1.98
C GLN A 161 -16.63 1.31 -2.17
N ALA A 162 -15.53 1.10 -1.43
CA ALA A 162 -14.77 -0.14 -1.52
C ALA A 162 -15.58 -1.35 -1.07
N ASN A 163 -16.47 -1.17 -0.08
CA ASN A 163 -17.33 -2.24 0.41
C ASN A 163 -18.46 -2.64 -0.57
N ARG A 164 -18.78 -1.79 -1.55
CA ARG A 164 -19.77 -2.11 -2.60
C ARG A 164 -19.21 -2.90 -3.78
N GLY A 165 -17.90 -3.13 -3.84
CA GLY A 165 -17.26 -3.87 -4.93
C GLY A 165 -15.92 -3.25 -5.35
N TRP A 166 -14.92 -3.32 -4.48
CA TRP A 166 -13.59 -2.77 -4.76
C TRP A 166 -12.91 -3.43 -5.96
N GLU A 167 -12.97 -4.76 -6.07
CA GLU A 167 -12.28 -5.51 -7.14
C GLU A 167 -12.80 -5.15 -8.53
N ALA A 168 -14.13 -5.05 -8.69
CA ALA A 168 -14.75 -4.63 -9.94
C ALA A 168 -14.30 -3.20 -10.32
N ALA A 169 -14.41 -2.25 -9.38
CA ALA A 169 -13.97 -0.88 -9.60
C ALA A 169 -12.47 -0.78 -9.91
N ALA A 170 -11.65 -1.62 -9.29
CA ALA A 170 -10.22 -1.67 -9.57
C ALA A 170 -9.94 -2.22 -10.98
N LYS A 171 -10.61 -3.30 -11.38
CA LYS A 171 -10.51 -3.89 -12.72
C LYS A 171 -10.91 -2.89 -13.80
N ASP A 172 -12.04 -2.22 -13.62
CA ASP A 172 -12.54 -1.22 -14.57
C ASP A 172 -11.53 -0.09 -14.72
N ARG A 173 -11.01 0.44 -13.59
CA ARG A 173 -10.01 1.51 -13.64
C ARG A 173 -8.70 1.07 -14.28
N LEU A 174 -8.21 -0.14 -14.00
CA LEU A 174 -7.01 -0.67 -14.64
C LEU A 174 -7.22 -0.89 -16.16
N SER A 175 -8.44 -1.25 -16.57
CA SER A 175 -8.83 -1.35 -17.98
C SER A 175 -8.79 0.01 -18.68
N GLU A 176 -9.40 1.04 -18.07
CA GLU A 176 -9.38 2.42 -18.58
C GLU A 176 -7.96 2.97 -18.74
N LEU A 177 -7.05 2.58 -17.84
CA LEU A 177 -5.64 2.97 -17.89
C LEU A 177 -4.81 2.14 -18.89
N GLY A 178 -5.40 1.12 -19.51
CA GLY A 178 -4.72 0.21 -20.44
C GLY A 178 -3.71 -0.72 -19.77
N LEU A 179 -3.88 -1.01 -18.48
CA LEU A 179 -2.91 -1.79 -17.68
C LEU A 179 -3.23 -3.29 -17.63
N LEU A 180 -4.45 -3.70 -17.95
CA LEU A 180 -4.81 -5.13 -17.93
C LEU A 180 -3.89 -6.02 -18.78
N PRO A 181 -3.46 -5.63 -20.01
CA PRO A 181 -2.55 -6.45 -20.81
C PRO A 181 -1.17 -6.68 -20.18
N LEU A 182 -0.76 -5.85 -19.20
CA LEU A 182 0.50 -6.02 -18.47
C LEU A 182 0.35 -6.99 -17.28
N LEU A 183 -0.88 -7.27 -16.87
CA LEU A 183 -1.24 -8.01 -15.66
C LEU A 183 -1.89 -9.36 -15.96
N THR A 184 -2.18 -9.63 -17.23
CA THR A 184 -2.71 -10.91 -17.71
C THR A 184 -1.68 -11.58 -18.62
N ARG A 185 -1.69 -12.92 -18.65
CA ARG A 185 -0.90 -13.68 -19.63
C ARG A 185 -1.48 -13.55 -21.03
#